data_AF-A0A9E3SQ62-F1
#
_entry.id   AF-A0A9E3SQ62-F1
#
_cell.length_a   1.000
_cell.length_b   1.000
_cell.length_c   1.000
_cell.angle_alpha   90.00
_cell.angle_beta   90.00
_cell.angle_gamma   90.00
#
_symmetry.space_group_name_H-M   'P 1'
#
loop_
_entity.id
_entity.type
_entity.pdbx_description
1 polymer ?
#
loop_
_entity_poly.entity_id
_entity_poly.type
_entity_poly.pdbx_seq_one_letter_code
_entity_poly.pdbx_strand_id
1 'polypeptide(L)'
;MTKIKIIIESLSLDVALAALCGLLFATEIVQQPMPWWWFVALLAGIWVIYSLDHLTDAWFLPDRTNNPRHLFYRQHKISLIVALVFVGLIAAVLMIAFANYRLLIAGIILVLISALHILLVSTPQLKNRWFVQKEAMVALIYT
;
A
#
# COMPACT_ATOMS: atom_id res chain seq x y z
N MET A 1 24.77 11.12 -1.39
CA MET A 1 23.30 11.24 -1.28
C MET A 1 22.96 11.54 0.18
N THR A 2 22.15 12.56 0.45
CA THR A 2 21.85 13.05 1.80
C THR A 2 21.08 11.99 2.60
N LYS A 3 21.50 11.68 3.85
CA LYS A 3 20.88 10.63 4.70
C LYS A 3 19.34 10.71 4.77
N ILE A 4 18.79 11.93 4.74
CA ILE A 4 17.36 12.21 4.77
C ILE A 4 16.62 11.60 3.57
N LYS A 5 17.20 11.69 2.36
CA LYS A 5 16.59 11.15 1.14
C LYS A 5 16.41 9.64 1.23
N ILE A 6 17.43 8.93 1.73
CA ILE A 6 17.39 7.48 1.91
C ILE A 6 16.29 7.09 2.89
N ILE A 7 16.08 7.86 3.97
CA ILE A 7 15.03 7.57 4.95
C ILE A 7 13.64 7.78 4.33
N ILE A 8 13.42 8.90 3.63
CA ILE A 8 12.14 9.22 2.99
C ILE A 8 11.75 8.12 1.99
N GLU A 9 12.68 7.75 1.11
CA GLU A 9 12.46 6.72 0.09
C GLU A 9 12.36 5.32 0.69
N SER A 10 13.04 5.05 1.80
CA SER A 10 12.92 3.75 2.46
C SER A 10 11.56 3.62 3.11
N LEU A 11 11.08 4.63 3.82
CA LEU A 11 9.79 4.62 4.50
C LEU A 11 8.59 4.89 3.56
N SER A 12 8.81 4.98 2.24
CA SER A 12 7.77 5.22 1.22
C SER A 12 6.93 6.49 1.50
N LEU A 13 7.53 7.50 2.13
CA LEU A 13 6.83 8.74 2.48
C LEU A 13 6.55 9.60 1.23
N ASP A 14 7.42 9.52 0.24
CA ASP A 14 7.24 10.11 -1.08
C ASP A 14 5.98 9.59 -1.79
N VAL A 15 5.75 8.27 -1.73
CA VAL A 15 4.56 7.63 -2.30
C VAL A 15 3.28 8.07 -1.57
N ALA A 16 3.32 8.11 -0.24
CA ALA A 16 2.19 8.58 0.57
C ALA A 16 1.85 10.05 0.25
N LEU A 17 2.86 10.92 0.11
CA LEU A 17 2.69 12.31 -0.28
C LEU A 17 2.13 12.46 -1.70
N ALA A 18 2.58 11.65 -2.65
CA ALA A 18 2.05 11.66 -4.01
C ALA A 18 0.55 11.32 -4.03
N ALA A 19 0.13 10.33 -3.24
CA ALA A 19 -1.28 9.98 -3.12
C ALA A 19 -2.11 11.05 -2.41
N LEU A 20 -1.54 11.73 -1.41
CA LEU A 20 -2.18 12.89 -0.79
C LEU A 20 -2.43 14.00 -1.82
N CYS A 21 -1.46 14.30 -2.68
CA CYS A 21 -1.63 15.25 -3.77
C CYS A 21 -2.77 14.81 -4.72
N GLY A 22 -2.85 13.52 -5.03
CA GLY A 22 -3.93 12.96 -5.85
C GLY A 22 -5.32 13.13 -5.19
N LEU A 23 -5.43 12.88 -3.89
CA LEU A 23 -6.67 13.10 -3.15
C LEU A 23 -7.06 14.58 -3.13
N LEU A 24 -6.11 15.48 -2.84
CA LEU A 24 -6.35 16.92 -2.86
C LEU A 24 -6.83 17.38 -4.25
N PHE A 25 -6.17 16.93 -5.32
CA PHE A 25 -6.59 17.21 -6.68
C PHE A 25 -8.00 16.68 -6.99
N ALA A 26 -8.34 15.48 -6.52
CA ALA A 26 -9.68 14.93 -6.68
C ALA A 26 -10.74 15.76 -5.93
N THR A 27 -10.42 16.27 -4.73
CA THR A 27 -11.33 17.15 -3.98
C THR A 27 -11.60 18.47 -4.71
N GLU A 28 -10.58 19.01 -5.38
CA GLU A 28 -10.72 20.20 -6.23
C GLU A 28 -11.54 19.93 -7.49
N ILE A 29 -11.38 18.78 -8.14
CA ILE A 29 -12.19 18.45 -9.33
C ILE A 29 -13.66 18.25 -8.96
N VAL A 30 -13.92 17.46 -7.92
CA VAL A 30 -15.29 17.08 -7.54
C VAL A 30 -16.01 18.23 -6.81
N GLN A 31 -15.27 19.28 -6.41
CA GLN A 31 -15.81 20.44 -5.70
C GLN A 31 -16.58 20.05 -4.43
N GLN A 32 -16.14 18.95 -3.80
CA GLN A 32 -16.74 18.42 -2.58
C GLN A 32 -15.65 18.28 -1.52
N PRO A 33 -15.80 18.94 -0.36
CA PRO A 33 -14.84 18.80 0.72
C PRO A 33 -14.89 17.38 1.25
N MET A 34 -13.75 16.68 1.21
CA MET A 34 -13.64 15.37 1.84
C MET A 34 -13.43 15.54 3.34
N PRO A 35 -14.01 14.67 4.18
CA PRO A 35 -13.79 14.77 5.61
C PRO A 35 -12.34 14.42 5.95
N TRP A 36 -11.80 15.08 6.97
CA TRP A 36 -10.38 15.01 7.35
C TRP A 36 -9.86 13.56 7.51
N TRP A 37 -10.73 12.64 7.97
CA TRP A 37 -10.35 11.25 8.22
C TRP A 37 -10.00 10.49 6.94
N TRP A 38 -10.47 10.91 5.76
CA TRP A 38 -10.08 10.30 4.47
C TRP A 38 -8.60 10.49 4.21
N PHE A 39 -8.08 11.68 4.48
CA PHE A 39 -6.66 12.00 4.30
C PHE A 39 -5.78 11.15 5.22
N VAL A 40 -6.18 11.04 6.49
CA VAL A 40 -5.43 10.24 7.47
C VAL A 40 -5.50 8.75 7.15
N ALA A 41 -6.70 8.23 6.82
CA ALA A 41 -6.88 6.82 6.47
C ALA A 41 -6.13 6.45 5.18
N LEU A 42 -6.12 7.34 4.17
CA LEU A 42 -5.39 7.13 2.93
C LEU A 42 -3.88 7.06 3.17
N LEU A 43 -3.32 8.07 3.86
CA LEU A 43 -1.89 8.11 4.19
C LEU A 43 -1.46 6.91 5.00
N ALA A 44 -2.25 6.55 6.02
CA ALA A 44 -1.99 5.39 6.86
C ALA A 44 -2.05 4.08 6.06
N GLY A 45 -3.07 3.91 5.22
CA GLY A 45 -3.25 2.71 4.40
C GLY A 45 -2.11 2.52 3.40
N ILE A 46 -1.74 3.57 2.67
CA ILE A 46 -0.64 3.51 1.69
C ILE A 46 0.68 3.23 2.39
N TRP A 47 0.97 3.94 3.48
CA TRP A 47 2.20 3.72 4.22
C TRP A 47 2.30 2.28 4.76
N VAL A 48 1.19 1.74 5.29
CA VAL A 48 1.11 0.35 5.76
C VAL A 48 1.37 -0.64 4.63
N ILE A 49 0.69 -0.50 3.48
CA ILE A 49 0.82 -1.45 2.37
C ILE A 49 2.24 -1.45 1.80
N TYR A 50 2.80 -0.27 1.52
CA TYR A 50 4.17 -0.17 0.97
C TYR A 50 5.24 -0.61 1.97
N SER A 51 5.08 -0.26 3.25
CA SER A 51 6.03 -0.72 4.28
C SER A 51 5.93 -2.22 4.51
N LEU A 52 4.74 -2.81 4.41
CA LEU A 52 4.56 -4.26 4.51
C LEU A 52 5.18 -4.99 3.31
N ASP A 53 5.02 -4.47 2.10
CA ASP A 53 5.68 -4.97 0.89
C ASP A 53 7.20 -4.99 1.05
N HIS A 54 7.79 -3.85 1.41
CA HIS A 54 9.25 -3.75 1.63
C HIS A 54 9.75 -4.61 2.79
N LEU A 55 8.96 -4.77 3.86
CA LEU A 55 9.31 -5.66 4.96
C LEU A 55 9.29 -7.13 4.53
N THR A 56 8.31 -7.51 3.71
CA THR A 56 8.16 -8.85 3.15
C THR A 56 9.33 -9.17 2.23
N ASP A 57 9.66 -8.26 1.31
CA ASP A 57 10.80 -8.38 0.40
C ASP A 57 12.13 -8.49 1.16
N ALA A 58 12.34 -7.64 2.17
CA ALA A 58 13.54 -7.69 2.98
C ALA A 58 13.70 -9.02 3.73
N TRP A 59 12.61 -9.72 4.04
CA TRP A 59 12.61 -11.00 4.76
C TRP A 59 12.76 -12.21 3.85
N PHE A 60 12.05 -12.24 2.72
CA PHE A 60 11.95 -13.42 1.87
C PHE A 60 12.94 -13.44 0.70
N LEU A 61 13.49 -12.29 0.29
CA LEU A 61 14.47 -12.25 -0.79
C LEU A 61 15.89 -12.56 -0.25
N PRO A 62 16.64 -13.47 -0.90
CA PRO A 62 18.03 -13.73 -0.53
C PRO A 62 18.90 -12.47 -0.73
N ASP A 63 19.97 -12.35 0.08
CA ASP A 63 20.93 -11.22 0.15
C ASP A 63 21.74 -10.99 -1.16
N ARG A 64 21.06 -10.82 -2.28
CA ARG A 64 21.69 -10.66 -3.60
C ARG A 64 21.85 -9.21 -4.01
N THR A 65 21.35 -8.26 -3.24
CA THR A 65 21.44 -6.84 -3.59
C THR A 65 21.87 -6.01 -2.39
N ASN A 66 22.91 -5.21 -2.57
CA ASN A 66 23.38 -4.19 -1.62
C ASN A 66 22.38 -3.02 -1.56
N ASN A 67 21.07 -3.32 -1.56
CA ASN A 67 20.01 -2.33 -1.61
C ASN A 67 19.87 -1.67 -0.23
N PRO A 68 20.19 -0.38 -0.09
CA PRO A 68 20.14 0.32 1.19
C PRO A 68 18.74 0.28 1.84
N ARG A 69 17.67 0.14 1.04
CA ARG A 69 16.30 0.00 1.53
C ARG A 69 16.07 -1.33 2.26
N HIS A 70 16.50 -2.45 1.69
CA HIS A 70 16.35 -3.76 2.35
C HIS A 70 17.16 -3.83 3.64
N LEU A 71 18.36 -3.23 3.64
CA LEU A 71 19.19 -3.13 4.83
C LEU A 71 18.48 -2.34 5.94
N PHE A 72 17.86 -1.21 5.61
CA PHE A 72 17.08 -0.40 6.56
C PHE A 72 15.94 -1.21 7.21
N TYR A 73 15.14 -1.92 6.41
CA TYR A 73 14.03 -2.73 6.93
C TYR A 73 14.50 -3.91 7.79
N ARG A 74 15.62 -4.54 7.44
CA ARG A 74 16.21 -5.60 8.28
C ARG A 74 16.72 -5.06 9.62
N GLN A 75 17.42 -3.92 9.60
CA GLN A 75 17.97 -3.30 10.81
C GLN A 75 16.89 -2.80 11.77
N HIS A 76 15.78 -2.28 11.25
CA HIS A 76 14.71 -1.69 12.04
C HIS A 76 13.44 -2.54 12.09
N LYS A 77 13.53 -3.85 11.82
CA LYS A 77 12.38 -4.76 11.67
C LYS A 77 11.33 -4.63 12.76
N ILE A 78 11.75 -4.73 14.03
CA ILE A 78 10.80 -4.74 15.17
C ILE A 78 10.10 -3.38 15.27
N SER A 79 10.84 -2.28 15.19
CA SER A 79 10.27 -0.92 15.23
C SER A 79 9.30 -0.69 14.09
N LEU A 80 9.61 -1.17 12.88
CA LEU A 80 8.74 -1.05 11.71
C LEU A 80 7.48 -1.90 11.85
N ILE A 81 7.56 -3.12 12.39
CA ILE A 81 6.38 -3.95 12.67
C ILE A 81 5.47 -3.27 13.69
N VAL A 82 6.03 -2.73 14.77
CA VAL A 82 5.25 -2.01 15.79
C VAL A 82 4.56 -0.79 15.18
N ALA A 83 5.28 -0.01 14.37
CA ALA A 83 4.72 1.14 13.68
C ALA A 83 3.63 0.73 12.67
N LEU A 84 3.84 -0.34 11.89
CA LEU A 84 2.85 -0.91 10.97
C LEU A 84 1.56 -1.31 11.69
N VAL A 85 1.67 -2.03 12.81
CA VAL A 85 0.50 -2.44 13.60
C VAL A 85 -0.22 -1.22 14.14
N PHE A 86 0.51 -0.25 14.71
CA PHE A 86 -0.09 0.94 15.29
C PHE A 86 -0.80 1.81 14.25
N VAL A 87 -0.14 2.11 13.13
CA VAL A 87 -0.71 2.90 12.02
C VAL A 87 -1.88 2.15 11.35
N GLY A 88 -1.74 0.84 11.18
CA GLY A 88 -2.82 -0.02 10.66
C GLY A 88 -4.05 -0.03 11.57
N LEU A 89 -3.88 -0.07 12.88
CA LEU A 89 -4.97 0.04 13.84
C LEU A 89 -5.66 1.41 13.78
N ILE A 90 -4.89 2.50 13.64
CA ILE A 90 -5.47 3.83 13.45
C ILE A 90 -6.34 3.85 12.20
N ALA A 91 -5.83 3.34 11.06
CA ALA A 91 -6.60 3.27 9.82
C ALA A 91 -7.88 2.45 9.99
N ALA A 92 -7.78 1.28 10.64
CA ALA A 92 -8.93 0.41 10.89
C ALA A 92 -9.99 1.08 11.78
N VAL A 93 -9.57 1.74 12.86
CA VAL A 93 -10.47 2.47 13.76
C VAL A 93 -11.18 3.61 13.02
N LEU A 94 -10.44 4.40 12.23
CA LEU A 94 -11.05 5.48 11.44
C LEU A 94 -12.08 4.95 10.44
N MET A 95 -11.75 3.85 9.75
CA MET A 95 -12.68 3.23 8.80
C MET A 95 -13.93 2.69 9.51
N ILE A 96 -13.79 2.00 10.63
CA ILE A 96 -14.95 1.47 11.37
C ILE A 96 -15.80 2.59 11.97
N ALA A 97 -15.18 3.65 12.48
CA ALA A 97 -15.88 4.75 13.14
C ALA A 97 -16.61 5.68 12.18
N PHE A 98 -16.06 5.92 10.99
CA PHE A 98 -16.55 6.97 10.09
C PHE A 98 -16.98 6.49 8.70
N ALA A 99 -16.54 5.32 8.24
CA ALA A 99 -16.95 4.84 6.92
C ALA A 99 -18.40 4.34 6.96
N ASN A 100 -19.16 4.65 5.89
CA ASN A 100 -20.45 4.04 5.70
C ASN A 100 -20.30 2.57 5.25
N TYR A 101 -21.37 1.78 5.43
CA TYR A 101 -21.36 0.35 5.09
C TYR A 101 -21.05 0.08 3.61
N ARG A 102 -21.43 1.00 2.70
CA ARG A 102 -21.16 0.86 1.25
C ARG A 102 -19.66 0.92 0.97
N LEU A 103 -18.95 1.86 1.60
CA LEU A 103 -17.51 2.01 1.47
C LEU A 103 -16.77 0.78 2.04
N LEU A 104 -17.22 0.25 3.17
CA LEU A 104 -16.65 -0.97 3.75
C LEU A 104 -16.86 -2.19 2.85
N ILE A 105 -18.06 -2.37 2.30
CA ILE A 105 -18.34 -3.46 1.34
C ILE A 105 -17.48 -3.32 0.08
N ALA A 106 -17.39 -2.11 -0.48
CA ALA A 106 -16.53 -1.85 -1.64
C ALA A 106 -15.06 -2.19 -1.34
N GLY A 107 -14.56 -1.83 -0.15
CA GLY A 107 -13.22 -2.19 0.31
C GLY A 107 -13.02 -3.70 0.41
N ILE A 108 -13.98 -4.44 0.98
CA ILE A 108 -13.91 -5.90 1.08
C ILE A 108 -13.90 -6.54 -0.32
N ILE A 109 -14.78 -6.08 -1.23
CA ILE A 109 -14.82 -6.57 -2.61
C ILE A 109 -13.45 -6.34 -3.28
N LEU A 110 -12.87 -5.15 -3.12
CA LEU A 110 -11.57 -4.82 -3.70
C LEU A 110 -10.44 -5.69 -3.13
N VAL A 111 -10.46 -5.97 -1.83
CA VAL A 111 -9.51 -6.90 -1.17
C VAL A 111 -9.65 -8.30 -1.76
N LEU A 112 -10.88 -8.81 -1.91
CA LEU A 112 -11.13 -10.13 -2.49
C LEU A 112 -10.65 -10.22 -3.95
N ILE A 113 -10.92 -9.21 -4.76
CA ILE A 113 -10.45 -9.13 -6.15
C ILE A 113 -8.92 -9.11 -6.19
N SER A 114 -8.30 -8.30 -5.34
CA SER A 114 -6.83 -8.18 -5.27
C SER A 114 -6.17 -9.48 -4.82
N ALA A 115 -6.73 -10.14 -3.80
CA ALA A 115 -6.26 -11.43 -3.32
C ALA A 115 -6.39 -12.53 -4.39
N LEU A 116 -7.53 -12.55 -5.10
CA LEU A 116 -7.73 -13.47 -6.22
C LEU A 116 -6.71 -13.21 -7.33
N HIS A 117 -6.47 -11.95 -7.69
CA HIS A 117 -5.46 -11.58 -8.67
C HIS A 117 -4.06 -12.10 -8.27
N ILE A 118 -3.64 -11.85 -7.03
CA ILE A 118 -2.35 -12.33 -6.51
C ILE A 118 -2.27 -13.85 -6.57
N LEU A 119 -3.33 -14.57 -6.20
CA LEU A 119 -3.37 -16.02 -6.23
C LEU A 119 -3.24 -16.58 -7.66
N LEU A 120 -3.97 -16.00 -8.62
CA LEU A 120 -3.91 -16.39 -10.02
C LEU A 120 -2.50 -16.19 -10.61
N VAL A 121 -1.90 -15.03 -10.33
CA VAL A 121 -0.56 -14.67 -10.83
C VAL A 121 0.55 -15.48 -10.16
N SER A 122 0.37 -15.84 -8.89
CA SER A 122 1.36 -16.62 -8.12
C SER A 122 1.29 -18.12 -8.40
N THR A 123 0.22 -18.60 -9.05
CA THR A 123 0.03 -20.02 -9.37
C THR A 123 0.88 -20.42 -10.60
N PRO A 124 1.88 -21.31 -10.48
CA PRO A 124 2.83 -21.62 -11.56
C PRO A 124 2.17 -22.13 -12.85
N GLN A 125 1.07 -22.86 -12.72
CA GLN A 125 0.31 -23.47 -13.83
C GLN A 125 -0.45 -22.43 -14.69
N LEU A 126 -0.72 -21.25 -14.12
CA LEU A 126 -1.47 -20.16 -14.74
C LEU A 126 -0.57 -19.01 -15.19
N LYS A 127 0.64 -18.90 -14.61
CA LYS A 127 1.62 -17.83 -14.83
C LYS A 127 1.98 -17.56 -16.31
N ASN A 128 1.94 -18.59 -17.17
CA ASN A 128 2.28 -18.47 -18.60
C ASN A 128 1.07 -18.40 -19.54
N ARG A 129 -0.17 -18.30 -19.02
CA ARG A 129 -1.34 -18.15 -19.89
C ARG A 129 -1.47 -16.69 -20.32
N TRP A 130 -1.75 -16.48 -21.62
CA TRP A 130 -1.87 -15.15 -22.23
C TRP A 130 -2.92 -14.25 -21.57
N PHE A 131 -3.91 -14.83 -20.90
CA PHE A 131 -4.96 -14.13 -20.14
C PHE A 131 -4.54 -13.69 -18.73
N VAL A 132 -3.39 -14.15 -18.21
CA VAL A 132 -2.88 -13.84 -16.86
C VAL A 132 -1.64 -12.93 -16.98
N GLN A 133 -1.66 -11.99 -17.92
CA GLN A 133 -0.65 -10.96 -17.99
C GLN A 133 -0.88 -9.97 -16.84
N LYS A 134 0.10 -9.88 -15.93
CA LYS A 134 0.00 -9.07 -14.70
C LYS A 134 -0.50 -7.65 -14.98
N GLU A 135 0.10 -6.99 -15.98
CA GLU A 135 -0.21 -5.61 -16.35
C GLU A 135 -1.64 -5.43 -16.88
N ALA A 136 -2.12 -6.37 -17.70
CA ALA A 136 -3.47 -6.30 -18.28
C ALA A 136 -4.57 -6.49 -17.23
N MET A 137 -4.35 -7.40 -16.26
CA MET A 137 -5.29 -7.61 -15.17
C MET A 137 -5.30 -6.43 -14.18
N VAL A 138 -4.16 -5.82 -13.90
CA VAL A 138 -4.08 -4.60 -13.08
C VAL A 138 -4.86 -3.47 -13.75
N ALA A 139 -4.68 -3.25 -15.06
CA ALA A 139 -5.43 -2.23 -15.79
C ALA A 139 -6.96 -2.43 -15.70
N LEU A 140 -7.43 -3.68 -15.79
CA LEU A 140 -8.86 -4.00 -15.64
C LEU A 140 -9.38 -3.71 -14.22
N ILE A 141 -8.59 -3.95 -13.18
CA ILE A 141 -8.98 -3.68 -11.79
C ILE A 141 -9.07 -2.18 -11.51
N TYR A 142 -8.25 -1.38 -12.18
CA TYR A 142 -8.22 0.08 -12.03
C TYR A 142 -9.23 0.82 -12.93
N THR A 143 -9.97 0.13 -13.80
CA THR A 143 -11.00 0.70 -14.69
C THR A 143 -12.38 0.53 -14.09
#